data_AF-Q75PW2-F1
#
_entry.id   AF-Q75PW2-F1
#
_cell.length_a   1.000
_cell.length_b   1.000
_cell.length_c   1.000
_cell.angle_alpha   90.00
_cell.angle_beta   90.00
_cell.angle_gamma   90.00
#
_symmetry.space_group_name_H-M   'P 1'
#
loop_
_entity.id
_entity.type
_entity.pdbx_description
1 polymer ?
#
loop_
_entity_poly.entity_id
_entity_poly.type
_entity_poly.pdbx_seq_one_letter_code
_entity_poly.pdbx_strand_id
1 'polypeptide(L)' 'YHPEPRVAAIVASHEHPEFIVNVKETGFVLLVNYSNLDALSVTSLEAARFLHDGG' A
#
# COMPACT_ATOMS: atom_id res chain seq x y z
N TYR A 1 -22.14 -7.44 -7.51
CA TYR A 1 -20.71 -7.10 -7.72
C TYR A 1 -20.35 -6.09 -6.65
N HIS A 2 -19.52 -6.49 -5.68
CA HIS A 2 -19.01 -5.60 -4.63
C HIS A 2 -17.55 -5.33 -5.03
N PRO A 3 -17.21 -4.14 -5.57
CA PRO A 3 -15.83 -3.83 -5.91
C PRO A 3 -15.10 -3.49 -4.61
N GLU A 4 -14.79 -4.51 -3.81
CA GLU A 4 -13.89 -4.35 -2.67
C GLU A 4 -12.46 -4.31 -3.20
N PRO A 5 -11.75 -3.19 -2.99
CA PRO A 5 -10.34 -3.10 -3.35
C PRO A 5 -9.55 -4.21 -2.68
N ARG A 6 -8.73 -4.94 -3.45
CA ARG A 6 -7.91 -6.02 -2.91
C ARG A 6 -6.48 -5.55 -2.72
N VAL A 7 -5.80 -6.06 -1.70
CA VAL A 7 -4.35 -5.84 -1.56
C VAL A 7 -3.61 -6.77 -2.53
N ALA A 8 -2.80 -6.19 -3.42
CA ALA A 8 -1.94 -6.92 -4.36
C ALA A 8 -0.69 -7.47 -3.69
N ALA A 9 -0.05 -6.61 -2.91
CA ALA A 9 1.26 -6.84 -2.35
C ALA A 9 1.44 -5.97 -1.10
N ILE A 10 2.20 -6.51 -0.15
CA ILE A 10 2.73 -5.79 1.01
C ILE A 10 4.22 -6.07 1.03
N VAL A 11 5.01 -4.99 0.99
CA VAL A 11 6.48 -5.08 1.04
C VAL A 11 6.97 -4.30 2.24
N ALA A 12 7.77 -4.95 3.09
CA ALA A 12 8.42 -4.30 4.23
C ALA A 12 9.74 -3.68 3.80
N SER A 13 10.04 -2.48 4.30
CA SER A 13 11.40 -1.93 4.21
C SER A 13 12.35 -2.69 5.15
N HIS A 14 13.60 -2.86 4.72
CA HIS A 14 14.66 -3.44 5.55
C HIS A 14 15.35 -2.38 6.45
N GLU A 15 15.15 -1.09 6.15
CA GLU A 15 15.88 0.02 6.78
C GLU A 15 14.99 0.90 7.67
N HIS A 16 13.69 0.94 7.39
CA HIS A 16 12.73 1.81 8.06
C HIS A 16 11.49 1.02 8.48
N PRO A 17 10.80 1.42 9.56
CA PRO A 17 9.56 0.79 10.00
C PRO A 17 8.41 1.22 9.08
N GLU A 18 8.46 0.80 7.82
CA GLU A 18 7.49 1.16 6.78
C GLU A 18 7.06 -0.05 5.93
N PHE A 19 5.78 -0.06 5.55
CA PHE A 19 5.25 -0.95 4.52
C PHE A 19 4.85 -0.15 3.28
N ILE A 20 5.10 -0.73 2.12
CA ILE A 20 4.49 -0.33 0.85
C ILE A 20 3.33 -1.31 0.58
N VAL A 21 2.11 -0.80 0.51
CA VAL A 21 0.89 -1.58 0.28
C VAL A 21 0.29 -1.19 -1.07
N ASN A 22 0.22 -2.13 -2.01
CA ASN A 22 -0.44 -1.91 -3.29
C ASN A 22 -1.91 -2.32 -3.18
N VAL A 23 -2.82 -1.35 -3.35
CA VAL A 23 -4.26 -1.57 -3.30
C VAL A 23 -4.79 -1.58 -4.73
N LYS A 24 -5.17 -2.76 -5.21
CA LYS A 24 -5.75 -2.95 -6.54
C LYS A 24 -7.09 -2.23 -6.66
N GLU A 25 -7.50 -2.04 -7.91
CA GLU A 25 -8.75 -1.38 -8.33
C GLU A 25 -8.88 0.12 -7.96
N THR A 26 -8.12 0.62 -6.97
CA THR A 26 -8.17 2.03 -6.52
C THR A 26 -7.15 2.91 -7.23
N GLY A 27 -6.06 2.32 -7.74
CA GLY A 27 -4.95 3.08 -8.33
C GLY A 27 -4.13 3.83 -7.29
N PHE A 28 -4.02 3.28 -6.06
CA PHE A 28 -3.19 3.86 -5.01
C PHE A 28 -2.17 2.85 -4.48
N VAL A 29 -1.00 3.37 -4.15
CA VAL A 29 -0.02 2.72 -3.28
C VAL A 29 -0.02 3.47 -1.95
N LEU A 30 -0.09 2.74 -0.85
CA LEU A 30 -0.03 3.31 0.49
C LEU A 30 1.38 3.11 1.06
N LEU A 31 1.99 4.19 1.53
CA LEU A 31 3.14 4.15 2.41
C LEU A 31 2.63 4.18 3.85
N VAL A 32 2.81 3.09 4.57
CA VAL A 32 2.36 2.93 5.96
C VAL A 32 3.58 2.99 6.87
N ASN A 33 3.72 4.07 7.63
CA ASN A 33 4.78 4.22 8.63
C ASN A 33 4.27 3.73 9.99
N TYR A 34 4.98 2.76 10.54
CA TYR A 34 4.68 2.12 11.83
C TYR A 34 5.78 2.33 12.87
N SER A 35 6.58 3.39 12.74
CA SER A 35 7.58 3.77 13.76
C SER A 35 6.97 4.01 15.14
N ASN A 36 5.70 4.44 15.19
CA ASN A 36 4.89 4.54 16.38
C ASN A 36 3.58 3.77 16.20
N LEU A 37 3.44 2.64 16.89
CA LEU A 37 2.24 1.79 16.80
C LEU A 37 0.99 2.45 17.39
N ASP A 38 1.15 3.43 18.28
CA ASP A 38 0.04 4.22 18.83
C ASP A 38 -0.41 5.35 17.89
N ALA A 39 0.39 5.67 16.87
CA ALA A 39 0.15 6.77 15.93
C ALA A 39 0.66 6.43 14.52
N LEU A 40 -0.02 5.50 13.86
CA LEU A 40 0.28 5.13 12.47
C LEU A 40 0.08 6.33 11.54
N SER A 41 1.02 6.53 10.61
CA SER A 41 0.89 7.50 9.53
C SER A 41 0.78 6.79 8.19
N VAL A 42 -0.15 7.24 7.35
CA VAL A 42 -0.39 6.67 6.02
C VAL A 42 -0.36 7.78 4.97
N THR A 43 0.50 7.62 3.98
CA THR A 43 0.55 8.48 2.79
C THR A 43 0.03 7.72 1.58
N SER A 44 -0.99 8.25 0.92
CA SER A 44 -1.52 7.70 -0.33
C SER A 44 -0.80 8.31 -1.53
N LEU A 45 -0.25 7.48 -2.40
CA LEU A 45 0.38 7.86 -3.66
C LEU A 45 -0.48 7.36 -4.82
N GLU A 46 -0.74 8.22 -5.80
CA GLU A 46 -1.40 7.81 -7.04
C GLU A 46 -0.50 6.85 -7.83
N ALA A 47 -1.08 5.76 -8.30
CA ALA A 47 -0.42 4.76 -9.12
C ALA A 47 -1.25 4.47 -10.36
N ALA A 48 -0.57 4.14 -11.46
CA ALA A 48 -1.27 3.67 -12.66
C ALA A 48 -2.10 2.43 -12.30
N ARG A 49 -3.40 2.44 -12.62
CA ARG A 49 -4.32 1.35 -12.27
C ARG A 49 -3.76 -0.03 -12.64
N PHE A 50 -3.03 -0.14 -13.75
CA PHE A 50 -2.53 -1.40 -14.32
C PHE A 50 -1.36 -2.09 -13.60
N LEU A 51 -0.87 -1.56 -12.48
CA LEU A 51 0.21 -2.21 -11.70
C LEU A 51 -0.35 -3.35 -10.83
N HIS A 52 -1.04 -4.33 -11.45
CA HIS A 52 -1.93 -5.25 -10.73
C HIS A 52 -1.27 -6.53 -10.22
N ASP A 53 -0.24 -7.09 -10.86
CA ASP A 53 0.15 -8.49 -10.57
C ASP A 53 1.64 -8.74 -10.34
N GLY A 54 2.43 -7.69 -10.08
CA GLY A 54 3.85 -7.87 -9.76
C GLY A 54 4.61 -8.56 -10.89
N GLY A 55 4.87 -7.82 -11.97
CA GLY A 55 5.91 -8.17 -12.93
C GLY A 55 7.28 -7.82 -12.37
#